data_AF-A0A956UE20-F1
#
_entry.id   AF-A0A956UE20-F1
#
_cell.length_a   1.000
_cell.length_b   1.000
_cell.length_c   1.000
_cell.angle_alpha   90.00
_cell.angle_beta   90.00
_cell.angle_gamma   90.00
#
_symmetry.space_group_name_H-M   'P 1'
#
loop_
_entity.id
_entity.type
_entity.pdbx_description
1 polymer ?
#
loop_
_entity_poly.entity_id
_entity_poly.type
_entity_poly.pdbx_seq_one_letter_code
_entity_poly.pdbx_strand_id
1 'polypeptide(L)'
;SISNVDELDYISGSEKAGREIVEVGGRVSLAELESYLLKRHGDLDYIFWVFGSPQIRNSGTLVGNIANASPIADTPPYLFVMDAEIIAIGPKGERCIPITEFYSGYKTLTLAKDEVIKAIRFALPGPADILKLYKISRRQHLDISAFTAAIRLKREGEKIVEAAVAYGGVAATVLRMKEVEEFLKDKPYSLETFEEAGRIAADSIKPLSDVRGSSPYRSQLAEN
;
A
#
# COMPACT_ATOMS: atom_id res chain seq x y z
N SER A 1 25.31 2.42 -10.98
CA SER A 1 24.28 2.06 -9.98
C SER A 1 23.23 3.16 -9.96
N ILE A 2 21.94 2.83 -9.80
CA ILE A 2 20.88 3.84 -9.63
C ILE A 2 21.07 4.70 -8.37
N SER A 3 21.92 4.23 -7.45
CA SER A 3 22.28 4.96 -6.22
C SER A 3 23.10 6.24 -6.44
N ASN A 4 23.46 6.58 -7.69
CA ASN A 4 24.30 7.74 -8.00
C ASN A 4 23.61 8.70 -9.01
N VAL A 5 22.29 8.58 -9.15
CA VAL A 5 21.49 9.38 -10.09
C VAL A 5 20.69 10.40 -9.29
N ASP A 6 21.26 11.58 -9.07
CA ASP A 6 20.69 12.61 -8.18
C ASP A 6 19.30 13.08 -8.62
N GLU A 7 18.98 12.96 -9.91
CA GLU A 7 17.67 13.27 -10.47
C GLU A 7 16.55 12.35 -9.95
N LEU A 8 16.89 11.24 -9.27
CA LEU A 8 15.93 10.34 -8.63
C LEU A 8 15.77 10.63 -7.12
N ASP A 9 16.48 11.61 -6.57
CA ASP A 9 16.45 11.97 -5.15
C ASP A 9 15.60 13.22 -4.92
N TYR A 10 14.27 13.05 -5.02
CA TYR A 10 13.33 14.16 -4.84
C TYR A 10 11.99 13.68 -4.28
N ILE A 11 11.35 14.56 -3.51
CA ILE A 11 9.94 14.46 -3.18
C ILE A 11 9.27 15.74 -3.65
N SER A 12 8.23 15.62 -4.46
CA SER A 12 7.45 16.77 -4.92
C SER A 12 5.98 16.60 -4.55
N GLY A 13 5.34 17.72 -4.23
CA GLY A 13 3.92 17.80 -3.95
C GLY A 13 3.24 18.62 -5.05
N SER A 14 2.05 18.19 -5.45
CA SER A 14 1.16 18.93 -6.34
C SER A 14 -0.29 18.76 -5.88
N GLU A 15 -1.23 19.44 -6.50
CA GLU A 15 -2.65 19.27 -6.18
C GLU A 15 -3.40 18.79 -7.43
N LYS A 16 -4.25 17.77 -7.25
CA LYS A 16 -5.11 17.24 -8.32
C LYS A 16 -6.46 16.87 -7.74
N ALA A 17 -7.53 17.42 -8.31
CA ALA A 17 -8.91 17.18 -7.88
C ALA A 17 -9.13 17.39 -6.36
N GLY A 18 -8.50 18.42 -5.77
CA GLY A 18 -8.62 18.75 -4.36
C GLY A 18 -7.89 17.81 -3.40
N ARG A 19 -7.00 16.95 -3.91
CA ARG A 19 -6.08 16.12 -3.11
C ARG A 19 -4.64 16.51 -3.39
N GLU A 20 -3.83 16.52 -2.33
CA GLU A 20 -2.37 16.61 -2.46
C GLU A 20 -1.85 15.31 -3.07
N ILE A 21 -1.09 15.42 -4.15
CA ILE A 21 -0.43 14.33 -4.84
C ILE A 21 1.06 14.42 -4.52
N VAL A 22 1.62 13.33 -4.02
CA VAL A 22 3.05 13.22 -3.73
C VAL A 22 3.68 12.33 -4.79
N GLU A 23 4.80 12.79 -5.34
CA GLU A 23 5.68 11.99 -6.19
C GLU A 23 7.02 11.82 -5.49
N VAL A 24 7.43 10.56 -5.35
CA VAL A 24 8.61 10.11 -4.62
C VAL A 24 9.59 9.48 -5.60
N GLY A 25 10.75 10.11 -5.77
CA GLY A 25 11.81 9.63 -6.64
C GLY A 25 12.45 8.30 -6.19
N GLY A 26 13.10 7.62 -7.12
CA GLY A 26 13.69 6.28 -6.95
C GLY A 26 14.70 6.12 -5.81
N ARG A 27 15.37 7.20 -5.42
CA ARG A 27 16.42 7.18 -4.39
C ARG A 27 15.95 7.61 -3.01
N VAL A 28 14.77 8.20 -2.91
CA VAL A 28 14.25 8.69 -1.63
C VAL A 28 14.14 7.55 -0.63
N SER A 29 14.85 7.68 0.49
CA SER A 29 14.79 6.72 1.57
C SER A 29 13.42 6.75 2.25
N LEU A 30 13.04 5.65 2.89
CA LEU A 30 11.81 5.60 3.67
C LEU A 30 11.84 6.60 4.83
N ALA A 31 13.01 6.91 5.40
CA ALA A 31 13.16 7.89 6.47
C ALA A 31 12.93 9.34 6.00
N GLU A 32 13.38 9.68 4.79
CA GLU A 32 13.12 10.99 4.18
C GLU A 32 11.63 11.15 3.85
N LEU A 33 11.02 10.09 3.30
CA LEU A 33 9.59 10.06 3.04
C LEU A 33 8.76 10.18 4.33
N GLU A 34 9.14 9.45 5.38
CA GLU A 34 8.55 9.55 6.73
C GLU A 34 8.58 11.00 7.22
N SER A 35 9.76 11.63 7.18
CA SER A 35 9.95 13.02 7.60
C SER A 35 9.14 14.03 6.77
N TYR A 36 8.95 13.76 5.47
CA TYR A 36 8.15 14.60 4.57
C TYR A 36 6.66 14.49 4.87
N LEU A 37 6.17 13.26 5.09
CA LEU A 37 4.75 12.98 5.30
C LEU A 37 4.28 13.37 6.71
N LEU A 38 5.09 13.17 7.75
CA LEU A 38 4.77 13.57 9.12
C LEU A 38 4.48 15.07 9.26
N LYS A 39 5.15 15.90 8.47
CA LYS A 39 4.92 17.36 8.44
C LYS A 39 3.57 17.76 7.83
N ARG A 40 2.94 16.86 7.07
CA ARG A 40 1.72 17.12 6.28
C ARG A 40 0.50 16.39 6.83
N HIS A 41 0.69 15.15 7.26
CA HIS A 41 -0.40 14.28 7.67
C HIS A 41 0.07 13.41 8.85
N GLY A 42 -0.20 13.88 10.07
CA GLY A 42 0.29 13.25 11.30
C GLY A 42 -0.13 11.78 11.46
N ASP A 43 -1.29 11.40 10.90
CA ASP A 43 -1.78 10.01 10.99
C ASP A 43 -1.04 9.02 10.09
N LEU A 44 -0.17 9.48 9.17
CA LEU A 44 0.67 8.62 8.34
C LEU A 44 1.91 8.09 9.08
N ASP A 45 2.15 8.51 10.33
CA ASP A 45 3.24 7.99 11.17
C ASP A 45 3.19 6.45 11.29
N TYR A 46 1.98 5.90 11.41
CA TYR A 46 1.80 4.46 11.56
C TYR A 46 2.25 3.67 10.33
N ILE A 47 2.21 4.27 9.11
CA ILE A 47 2.81 3.65 7.92
C ILE A 47 4.26 3.36 8.25
N PHE A 48 5.07 4.36 8.58
CA PHE A 48 6.52 4.19 8.70
C PHE A 48 6.96 3.47 9.97
N TRP A 49 6.20 3.62 11.06
CA TRP A 49 6.47 2.94 12.32
C TRP A 49 6.55 1.42 12.16
N VAL A 50 5.75 0.85 11.26
CA VAL A 50 5.73 -0.60 11.02
C VAL A 50 6.86 -1.11 10.10
N PHE A 51 7.62 -0.24 9.43
CA PHE A 51 8.68 -0.66 8.50
C PHE A 51 10.04 -0.82 9.16
N GLY A 52 10.46 -2.08 9.27
CA GLY A 52 11.85 -2.43 9.58
C GLY A 52 12.40 -1.71 10.82
N SER A 53 13.72 -1.65 10.91
CA SER A 53 14.40 -0.80 11.89
C SER A 53 14.67 0.59 11.30
N PRO A 54 14.95 1.61 12.14
CA PRO A 54 15.44 2.91 11.64
C PRO A 54 16.62 2.78 10.66
N GLN A 55 17.53 1.83 10.89
CA GLN A 55 18.66 1.56 9.99
C GLN A 55 18.19 1.09 8.60
N ILE A 56 17.17 0.22 8.54
CA ILE A 56 16.57 -0.20 7.27
C ILE A 56 15.87 0.97 6.60
N ARG A 57 15.15 1.81 7.35
CA ARG A 57 14.45 2.97 6.77
C ARG A 57 15.39 4.03 6.20
N ASN A 58 16.56 4.22 6.82
CA ASN A 58 17.58 5.16 6.36
C ASN A 58 18.26 4.73 5.04
N SER A 59 18.25 3.43 4.70
CA SER A 59 18.92 2.91 3.50
C SER A 59 17.96 2.37 2.44
N GLY A 60 16.78 1.88 2.85
CA GLY A 60 15.77 1.34 1.96
C GLY A 60 14.94 2.46 1.35
N THR A 61 14.62 2.36 0.06
CA THR A 61 13.79 3.33 -0.66
C THR A 61 12.38 2.79 -0.88
N LEU A 62 11.40 3.69 -1.04
CA LEU A 62 10.03 3.30 -1.40
C LEU A 62 10.03 2.52 -2.72
N VAL A 63 10.71 3.04 -3.73
CA VAL A 63 10.84 2.40 -5.05
C VAL A 63 11.49 1.03 -4.96
N GLY A 64 12.55 0.87 -4.16
CA GLY A 64 13.19 -0.42 -3.92
C GLY A 64 12.26 -1.42 -3.23
N ASN A 65 11.41 -0.96 -2.30
CA ASN A 65 10.41 -1.80 -1.64
C ASN A 65 9.39 -2.37 -2.64
N ILE A 66 8.92 -1.52 -3.57
CA ILE A 66 7.98 -1.90 -4.64
C ILE A 66 8.64 -2.78 -5.70
N ALA A 67 9.86 -2.44 -6.14
CA ALA A 67 10.63 -3.26 -7.08
C ALA A 67 10.96 -4.65 -6.54
N ASN A 68 11.14 -4.80 -5.22
CA ASN A 68 11.38 -6.09 -4.58
C ASN A 68 10.17 -7.04 -4.66
N ALA A 69 8.95 -6.54 -4.93
CA ALA A 69 7.76 -7.35 -5.20
C ALA A 69 7.48 -8.44 -4.14
N SER A 70 7.63 -8.08 -2.86
CA SER A 70 7.29 -8.99 -1.76
C SER A 70 5.79 -8.92 -1.46
N PRO A 71 5.05 -10.05 -1.43
CA PRO A 71 3.61 -10.05 -1.10
C PRO A 71 3.30 -9.64 0.34
N ILE A 72 4.32 -9.64 1.20
CA ILE A 72 4.25 -9.28 2.63
C ILE A 72 5.01 -7.99 2.92
N ALA A 73 5.28 -7.17 1.90
CA ALA A 73 5.76 -5.81 2.12
C ALA A 73 4.65 -4.96 2.76
N ASP A 74 5.04 -4.00 3.60
CA ASP A 74 4.07 -3.24 4.38
C ASP A 74 3.52 -2.02 3.62
N THR A 75 4.22 -1.50 2.58
CA THR A 75 3.79 -0.26 1.87
C THR A 75 2.76 -0.51 0.78
N PRO A 76 2.82 -1.64 0.02
CA PRO A 76 1.94 -1.78 -1.11
C PRO A 76 0.44 -1.70 -0.74
N PRO A 77 -0.09 -2.28 0.36
CA PRO A 77 -1.50 -2.11 0.69
C PRO A 77 -1.95 -0.65 0.76
N TYR A 78 -1.16 0.22 1.41
CA TYR A 78 -1.44 1.66 1.44
C TYR A 78 -1.46 2.26 0.02
N LEU A 79 -0.44 1.97 -0.78
CA LEU A 79 -0.36 2.48 -2.14
C LEU A 79 -1.50 1.96 -3.04
N PHE A 80 -1.99 0.74 -2.81
CA PHE A 80 -3.17 0.20 -3.50
C PHE A 80 -4.44 0.98 -3.13
N VAL A 81 -4.65 1.32 -1.84
CA VAL A 81 -5.85 2.08 -1.45
C VAL A 81 -5.81 3.56 -1.85
N MET A 82 -4.61 4.08 -2.10
CA MET A 82 -4.38 5.43 -2.62
C MET A 82 -4.23 5.48 -4.14
N ASP A 83 -4.52 4.38 -4.84
CA ASP A 83 -4.52 4.27 -6.30
C ASP A 83 -3.20 4.76 -6.92
N ALA A 84 -2.07 4.36 -6.32
CA ALA A 84 -0.75 4.82 -6.70
C ALA A 84 -0.40 4.45 -8.15
N GLU A 85 0.43 5.29 -8.76
CA GLU A 85 1.01 5.11 -10.09
C GLU A 85 2.52 4.87 -9.96
N ILE A 86 3.02 3.87 -10.67
CA ILE A 86 4.45 3.61 -10.85
C ILE A 86 4.88 4.34 -12.12
N ILE A 87 5.83 5.27 -11.98
CA ILE A 87 6.39 6.02 -13.11
C ILE A 87 7.61 5.24 -13.59
N ALA A 88 7.46 4.51 -14.69
CA ALA A 88 8.55 3.79 -15.35
C ALA A 88 9.18 4.65 -16.45
N ILE A 89 10.50 4.58 -16.61
CA ILE A 89 11.24 5.27 -17.65
C ILE A 89 12.18 4.30 -18.38
N GLY A 90 12.23 4.41 -19.69
CA GLY A 90 13.18 3.68 -20.55
C GLY A 90 13.56 4.50 -21.78
N PRO A 91 14.23 3.90 -22.78
CA PRO A 91 14.67 4.60 -23.99
C PRO A 91 13.55 5.24 -24.81
N LYS A 92 12.31 4.74 -24.65
CA LYS A 92 11.11 5.24 -25.34
C LYS A 92 10.39 6.36 -24.57
N GLY A 93 10.93 6.79 -23.43
CA GLY A 93 10.34 7.79 -22.55
C GLY A 93 9.66 7.20 -21.32
N GLU A 94 8.76 7.98 -20.74
CA GLU A 94 8.06 7.64 -19.49
C GLU A 94 6.69 7.03 -19.76
N ARG A 95 6.27 6.11 -18.89
CA ARG A 95 4.89 5.64 -18.80
C ARG A 95 4.45 5.47 -17.36
N CYS A 96 3.16 5.68 -17.13
CA CYS A 96 2.51 5.46 -15.83
C CYS A 96 1.87 4.08 -15.83
N ILE A 97 2.10 3.30 -14.77
CA ILE A 97 1.52 1.97 -14.57
C ILE A 97 0.72 2.02 -13.26
N PRO A 98 -0.60 1.76 -13.27
CA PRO A 98 -1.36 1.63 -12.03
C PRO A 98 -0.75 0.55 -11.14
N ILE A 99 -0.64 0.77 -9.83
CA ILE A 99 -0.02 -0.21 -8.92
C ILE A 99 -0.77 -1.55 -8.92
N THR A 100 -2.07 -1.54 -9.19
CA THR A 100 -2.93 -2.71 -9.34
C THR A 100 -2.59 -3.56 -10.58
N GLU A 101 -1.85 -3.01 -11.54
CA GLU A 101 -1.37 -3.67 -12.76
C GLU A 101 0.16 -3.87 -12.76
N PHE A 102 0.84 -3.45 -11.71
CA PHE A 102 2.30 -3.47 -11.66
C PHE A 102 2.87 -4.88 -11.41
N TYR A 103 2.20 -5.66 -10.56
CA TYR A 103 2.62 -7.02 -10.22
C TYR A 103 1.90 -8.04 -11.08
N SER A 104 2.66 -8.85 -11.83
CA SER A 104 2.12 -9.92 -12.68
C SER A 104 2.06 -11.28 -11.97
N GLY A 105 2.56 -11.36 -10.75
CA GLY A 105 2.68 -12.61 -9.99
C GLY A 105 3.68 -12.49 -8.83
N TYR A 106 4.00 -13.62 -8.20
CA TYR A 106 4.96 -13.66 -7.09
C TYR A 106 6.35 -13.25 -7.58
N LYS A 107 6.87 -12.13 -7.06
CA LYS A 107 8.19 -11.59 -7.42
C LYS A 107 8.35 -11.22 -8.91
N THR A 108 7.24 -11.01 -9.63
CA THR A 108 7.26 -10.62 -11.05
C THR A 108 6.53 -9.30 -11.28
N LEU A 109 7.08 -8.49 -12.19
CA LEU A 109 6.64 -7.13 -12.49
C LEU A 109 6.20 -7.04 -13.96
N THR A 110 5.43 -6.02 -14.31
CA THR A 110 5.07 -5.67 -15.71
C THR A 110 6.05 -4.67 -16.36
N LEU A 111 7.17 -4.40 -15.68
CA LEU A 111 8.27 -3.58 -16.15
C LEU A 111 8.99 -4.24 -17.34
N ALA A 112 9.28 -3.49 -18.39
CA ALA A 112 10.08 -3.97 -19.50
C ALA A 112 11.56 -4.12 -19.09
N LYS A 113 12.33 -4.89 -19.88
CA LYS A 113 13.73 -5.20 -19.55
C LYS A 113 14.65 -3.98 -19.55
N ASP A 114 14.29 -2.94 -20.29
CA ASP A 114 15.01 -1.68 -20.48
C ASP A 114 14.37 -0.51 -19.71
N GLU A 115 13.43 -0.81 -18.81
CA GLU A 115 12.79 0.19 -17.96
C GLU A 115 13.34 0.14 -16.53
N VAL A 116 13.33 1.29 -15.87
CA VAL A 116 13.54 1.45 -14.43
C VAL A 116 12.39 2.21 -13.82
N ILE A 117 12.12 1.99 -12.54
CA ILE A 117 11.14 2.79 -11.80
C ILE A 117 11.80 4.13 -11.46
N LYS A 118 11.32 5.21 -12.08
CA LYS A 118 11.76 6.58 -11.82
C LYS A 118 11.20 7.08 -10.49
N ALA A 119 9.90 6.89 -10.29
CA ALA A 119 9.18 7.42 -9.14
C ALA A 119 7.90 6.63 -8.85
N ILE A 120 7.33 6.87 -7.67
CA ILE A 120 5.99 6.44 -7.30
C ILE A 120 5.17 7.69 -6.98
N ARG A 121 3.97 7.78 -7.57
CA ARG A 121 3.06 8.90 -7.38
C ARG A 121 1.78 8.40 -6.72
N PHE A 122 1.29 9.09 -5.69
CA PHE A 122 0.04 8.73 -5.02
C PHE A 122 -0.60 9.96 -4.38
N ALA A 123 -1.92 9.91 -4.21
CA ALA A 123 -2.63 10.92 -3.43
C ALA A 123 -2.40 10.73 -1.93
N LEU A 124 -2.38 11.82 -1.17
CA LEU A 124 -2.56 11.77 0.28
C LEU A 124 -4.04 11.65 0.63
N PRO A 125 -4.38 11.05 1.79
CA PRO A 125 -5.75 11.04 2.26
C PRO A 125 -6.29 12.46 2.38
N GLY A 126 -7.52 12.67 1.91
CA GLY A 126 -8.22 13.93 2.11
C GLY A 126 -8.74 14.06 3.55
N PRO A 127 -9.15 15.26 3.99
CA PRO A 127 -9.61 15.49 5.36
C PRO A 127 -10.82 14.65 5.80
N ALA A 128 -11.61 14.17 4.83
CA ALA A 128 -12.79 13.33 5.07
C ALA A 128 -12.52 11.82 4.91
N ASP A 129 -11.30 11.45 4.48
CA ASP A 129 -10.93 10.04 4.36
C ASP A 129 -10.62 9.46 5.75
N ILE A 130 -11.21 8.32 6.04
CA ILE A 130 -10.86 7.48 7.18
C ILE A 130 -9.86 6.45 6.66
N LEU A 131 -8.60 6.58 7.03
CA LEU A 131 -7.56 5.61 6.70
C LEU A 131 -7.22 4.76 7.94
N LYS A 132 -7.26 3.44 7.76
CA LYS A 132 -6.78 2.47 8.75
C LYS A 132 -5.80 1.51 8.10
N LEU A 133 -4.73 1.25 8.84
CA LEU A 133 -3.62 0.41 8.41
C LEU A 133 -3.33 -0.59 9.52
N TYR A 134 -3.08 -1.83 9.13
CA TYR A 134 -2.84 -2.91 10.07
C TYR A 134 -1.63 -3.70 9.61
N LYS A 135 -0.74 -3.97 10.56
CA LYS A 135 0.34 -4.94 10.42
C LYS A 135 0.23 -5.97 11.52
N ILE A 136 0.15 -7.23 11.12
CA ILE A 136 0.12 -8.36 12.05
C ILE A 136 1.39 -9.20 11.85
N SER A 137 2.16 -9.35 12.92
CA SER A 137 3.40 -10.13 12.99
C SER A 137 3.53 -10.80 14.37
N ARG A 138 4.47 -11.74 14.52
CA ARG A 138 4.66 -12.47 15.79
C ARG A 138 5.30 -11.59 16.87
N ARG A 139 6.11 -10.60 16.46
CA ARG A 139 6.67 -9.56 17.34
C ARG A 139 6.25 -8.19 16.85
N GLN A 140 6.08 -7.26 17.78
CA GLN A 140 5.66 -5.89 17.49
C GLN A 140 6.70 -5.11 16.67
N HIS A 141 7.99 -5.40 16.86
CA HIS A 141 9.08 -4.70 16.19
C HIS A 141 9.98 -5.67 15.43
N LEU A 142 10.55 -5.20 14.32
CA LEU A 142 11.56 -5.91 13.53
C LEU A 142 11.12 -7.30 13.04
N ASP A 143 9.84 -7.43 12.71
CA ASP A 143 9.28 -8.69 12.23
C ASP A 143 8.64 -8.52 10.85
N ILE A 144 8.70 -9.59 10.08
CA ILE A 144 8.09 -9.66 8.76
C ILE A 144 6.62 -10.02 8.93
N SER A 145 5.76 -9.25 8.29
CA SER A 145 4.31 -9.39 8.41
C SER A 145 3.83 -10.78 8.00
N ALA A 146 2.94 -11.33 8.81
CA ALA A 146 2.10 -12.44 8.42
C ALA A 146 0.93 -11.94 7.56
N PHE A 147 0.40 -10.76 7.90
CA PHE A 147 -0.72 -10.12 7.22
C PHE A 147 -0.58 -8.60 7.32
N THR A 148 -0.98 -7.90 6.27
CA THR A 148 -1.11 -6.44 6.25
C THR A 148 -2.44 -6.04 5.64
N ALA A 149 -3.02 -4.96 6.12
CA ALA A 149 -4.24 -4.39 5.56
C ALA A 149 -4.15 -2.88 5.46
N ALA A 150 -4.77 -2.34 4.41
CA ALA A 150 -5.09 -0.94 4.31
C ALA A 150 -6.57 -0.79 3.94
N ILE A 151 -7.25 0.12 4.64
CA ILE A 151 -8.67 0.40 4.46
C ILE A 151 -8.80 1.92 4.41
N ARG A 152 -9.28 2.45 3.29
CA ARG A 152 -9.68 3.84 3.13
C ARG A 152 -11.17 3.90 2.89
N LEU A 153 -11.89 4.62 3.76
CA LEU A 153 -13.32 4.85 3.63
C LEU A 153 -13.59 6.36 3.54
N LYS A 154 -14.67 6.71 2.87
CA LYS A 154 -15.29 8.03 2.95
C LYS A 154 -16.76 7.85 3.27
N ARG A 155 -17.29 8.72 4.13
CA ARG A 155 -18.69 8.66 4.55
C ARG A 155 -19.40 9.99 4.41
N GLU A 156 -20.70 9.91 4.19
CA GLU A 156 -21.64 11.02 4.28
C GLU A 156 -22.68 10.67 5.35
N GLY A 157 -22.56 11.30 6.52
CA GLY A 157 -23.32 10.92 7.71
C GLY A 157 -22.99 9.49 8.16
N GLU A 158 -24.00 8.62 8.16
CA GLU A 158 -23.87 7.19 8.50
C GLU A 158 -23.72 6.30 7.26
N LYS A 159 -23.54 6.86 6.06
CA LYS A 159 -23.46 6.09 4.82
C LYS A 159 -22.04 6.08 4.27
N ILE A 160 -21.52 4.90 3.92
CA ILE A 160 -20.23 4.75 3.23
C ILE A 160 -20.42 5.09 1.76
N VAL A 161 -19.68 6.08 1.24
CA VAL A 161 -19.81 6.54 -0.16
C VAL A 161 -18.63 6.13 -1.04
N GLU A 162 -17.45 5.94 -0.44
CA GLU A 162 -16.28 5.36 -1.10
C GLU A 162 -15.62 4.37 -0.16
N ALA A 163 -15.18 3.24 -0.68
CA ALA A 163 -14.43 2.23 0.05
C ALA A 163 -13.28 1.72 -0.83
N ALA A 164 -12.14 1.52 -0.19
CA ALA A 164 -10.90 1.08 -0.80
C ALA A 164 -10.20 0.16 0.21
N VAL A 165 -10.10 -1.14 -0.08
CA VAL A 165 -9.57 -2.17 0.83
C VAL A 165 -8.49 -2.96 0.10
N ALA A 166 -7.33 -3.13 0.73
CA ALA A 166 -6.24 -3.93 0.18
C ALA A 166 -5.55 -4.77 1.26
N TYR A 167 -5.20 -6.01 0.92
CA TYR A 167 -4.55 -6.96 1.82
C TYR A 167 -3.23 -7.50 1.27
N GLY A 168 -2.21 -7.58 2.13
CA GLY A 168 -0.95 -8.25 1.89
C GLY A 168 -0.82 -9.54 2.69
N GLY A 169 0.02 -10.46 2.21
CA GLY A 169 0.19 -11.79 2.79
C GLY A 169 -0.98 -12.75 2.56
N VAL A 170 -1.95 -12.41 1.71
CA VAL A 170 -3.10 -13.28 1.43
C VAL A 170 -3.05 -13.95 0.06
N ALA A 171 -2.07 -13.57 -0.79
CA ALA A 171 -1.85 -14.13 -2.11
C ALA A 171 -0.39 -13.94 -2.57
N ALA A 172 -0.12 -14.25 -3.85
CA ALA A 172 1.18 -14.06 -4.50
C ALA A 172 1.61 -12.57 -4.58
N THR A 173 0.64 -11.65 -4.53
CA THR A 173 0.81 -10.20 -4.52
C THR A 173 -0.17 -9.59 -3.51
N VAL A 174 -0.08 -8.29 -3.27
CA VAL A 174 -1.17 -7.57 -2.60
C VAL A 174 -2.45 -7.65 -3.44
N LEU A 175 -3.58 -7.82 -2.78
CA LEU A 175 -4.90 -7.87 -3.41
C LEU A 175 -5.69 -6.61 -3.10
N ARG A 176 -6.33 -6.06 -4.13
CA ARG A 176 -7.41 -5.07 -4.01
C ARG A 176 -8.72 -5.83 -3.81
N MET A 177 -9.41 -5.62 -2.69
CA MET A 177 -10.58 -6.39 -2.30
C MET A 177 -11.85 -5.79 -2.90
N LYS A 178 -11.98 -5.84 -4.24
CA LYS A 178 -13.06 -5.17 -4.98
C LYS A 178 -14.45 -5.63 -4.55
N GLU A 179 -14.64 -6.92 -4.28
CA GLU A 179 -15.93 -7.46 -3.80
C GLU A 179 -16.35 -6.83 -2.46
N VAL A 180 -15.39 -6.60 -1.57
CA VAL A 180 -15.60 -5.91 -0.29
C VAL A 180 -15.90 -4.42 -0.51
N GLU A 181 -15.16 -3.77 -1.39
CA GLU A 181 -15.38 -2.36 -1.74
C GLU A 181 -16.78 -2.11 -2.32
N GLU A 182 -17.22 -2.99 -3.23
CA GLU A 182 -18.55 -2.95 -3.84
C GLU A 182 -19.65 -3.21 -2.80
N PHE A 183 -19.45 -4.19 -1.92
CA PHE A 183 -20.40 -4.47 -0.84
C PHE A 183 -20.57 -3.29 0.11
N LEU A 184 -19.46 -2.65 0.52
CA LEU A 184 -19.46 -1.53 1.46
C LEU A 184 -20.10 -0.26 0.89
N LYS A 185 -20.06 -0.09 -0.43
CA LYS A 185 -20.62 1.10 -1.08
C LYS A 185 -22.11 1.21 -0.77
N ASP A 186 -22.51 2.42 -0.39
CA ASP A 186 -23.86 2.79 -0.02
C ASP A 186 -24.43 2.09 1.23
N LYS A 187 -23.62 1.33 1.99
CA LYS A 187 -24.03 0.68 3.24
C LYS A 187 -23.93 1.61 4.46
N PRO A 188 -24.65 1.29 5.54
CA PRO A 188 -24.48 1.96 6.82
C PRO A 188 -23.07 1.76 7.39
N TYR A 189 -22.49 2.80 7.99
CA TYR A 189 -21.26 2.76 8.78
C TYR A 189 -21.59 2.14 10.15
N SER A 190 -21.68 0.81 10.20
CA SER A 190 -22.12 0.06 11.37
C SER A 190 -21.30 -1.21 11.57
N LEU A 191 -21.27 -1.75 12.78
CA LEU A 191 -20.56 -2.99 13.10
C LEU A 191 -21.06 -4.16 12.24
N GLU A 192 -22.38 -4.33 12.12
CA GLU A 192 -22.99 -5.41 11.32
C GLU A 192 -22.54 -5.36 9.84
N THR A 193 -22.45 -4.16 9.27
CA THR A 193 -21.90 -3.97 7.92
C THR A 193 -20.45 -4.46 7.84
N PHE A 194 -19.61 -4.08 8.82
CA PHE A 194 -18.20 -4.45 8.79
C PHE A 194 -17.97 -5.95 9.05
N GLU A 195 -18.78 -6.58 9.91
CA GLU A 195 -18.73 -8.03 10.13
C GLU A 195 -19.06 -8.81 8.84
N GLU A 196 -20.05 -8.36 8.07
CA GLU A 196 -20.36 -8.98 6.77
C GLU A 196 -19.26 -8.71 5.72
N ALA A 197 -18.72 -7.49 5.68
CA ALA A 197 -17.60 -7.16 4.82
C ALA A 197 -16.36 -8.02 5.13
N GLY A 198 -16.11 -8.31 6.40
CA GLY A 198 -15.08 -9.23 6.87
C GLY A 198 -15.27 -10.65 6.36
N ARG A 199 -16.49 -11.19 6.45
CA ARG A 199 -16.80 -12.53 5.90
C ARG A 199 -16.54 -12.61 4.40
N ILE A 200 -17.01 -11.62 3.64
CA ILE A 200 -16.75 -11.51 2.19
C ILE A 200 -15.23 -11.45 1.93
N ALA A 201 -14.48 -10.68 2.71
CA ALA A 201 -13.03 -10.58 2.62
C ALA A 201 -12.35 -11.95 2.80
N ALA A 202 -12.74 -12.72 3.81
CA ALA A 202 -12.17 -14.03 4.10
C ALA A 202 -12.49 -15.07 3.01
N ASP A 203 -13.71 -15.06 2.48
CA ASP A 203 -14.15 -15.95 1.39
C ASP A 203 -13.48 -15.63 0.06
N SER A 204 -13.06 -14.37 -0.14
CA SER A 204 -12.43 -13.87 -1.37
C SER A 204 -10.93 -14.23 -1.49
N ILE A 205 -10.31 -14.79 -0.45
CA ILE A 205 -8.86 -15.04 -0.42
C ILE A 205 -8.51 -16.52 -0.25
N LYS A 206 -7.30 -16.88 -0.69
CA LYS A 206 -6.75 -18.25 -0.55
C LYS A 206 -5.29 -18.20 -0.09
N PRO A 207 -5.04 -17.79 1.18
CA PRO A 207 -3.68 -17.63 1.70
C PRO A 207 -2.94 -18.96 1.80
N LEU A 208 -1.62 -18.91 1.66
CA LEU A 208 -0.73 -20.05 1.94
C LEU A 208 -0.38 -20.10 3.43
N SER A 209 -0.14 -21.31 3.94
CA SER A 209 0.48 -21.51 5.24
C SER A 209 2.00 -21.42 5.13
N ASP A 210 2.64 -20.73 6.07
CA ASP A 210 4.09 -20.72 6.21
C ASP A 210 4.52 -20.58 7.69
N VAL A 211 5.81 -20.36 7.93
CA VAL A 211 6.38 -20.17 9.27
C VAL A 211 5.90 -18.90 9.99
N ARG A 212 5.25 -17.98 9.28
CA ARG A 212 4.74 -16.70 9.81
C ARG A 212 3.26 -16.77 10.18
N GLY A 213 2.49 -17.62 9.50
CA GLY A 213 1.08 -17.84 9.83
C GLY A 213 0.46 -18.93 8.96
N SER A 214 -0.50 -19.66 9.54
CA SER A 214 -1.28 -20.65 8.81
C SER A 214 -2.31 -19.97 7.89
N SER A 215 -2.76 -20.69 6.87
CA SER A 215 -3.83 -20.24 5.97
C SER A 215 -5.12 -19.87 6.75
N PRO A 216 -5.66 -20.72 7.66
CA PRO A 216 -6.82 -20.34 8.47
C PRO A 216 -6.60 -19.10 9.33
N TYR A 217 -5.39 -18.93 9.88
CA TYR A 217 -5.06 -17.75 10.67
C TYR A 217 -5.09 -16.47 9.81
N ARG A 218 -4.52 -16.51 8.61
CA ARG A 218 -4.56 -15.38 7.67
C ARG A 218 -5.98 -15.06 7.19
N SER A 219 -6.83 -16.08 6.97
CA SER A 219 -8.25 -15.87 6.66
C SER A 219 -8.99 -15.21 7.82
N GLN A 220 -8.78 -15.66 9.06
CA GLN A 220 -9.38 -15.01 10.23
C GLN A 220 -8.93 -13.55 10.39
N LEU A 221 -7.66 -13.26 10.11
CA LEU A 221 -7.15 -11.88 10.15
C LEU A 221 -7.74 -10.98 9.07
N ALA A 222 -8.15 -11.54 7.93
CA ALA A 222 -8.83 -10.79 6.89
C ALA A 222 -10.30 -10.51 7.25
N GLU A 223 -10.93 -11.41 8.02
CA GLU A 223 -12.30 -11.25 8.52
C GLU A 223 -12.41 -10.19 9.62
N ASN A 224 -11.45 -10.18 10.55
CA ASN A 224 -11.44 -9.32 11.73
C ASN A 224 -11.12 -7.85 11.43
#